data_AF-A0A7C1NY37-F1
#
_entry.id   AF-A0A7C1NY37-F1
#
_cell.length_a   1.000
_cell.length_b   1.000
_cell.length_c   1.000
_cell.angle_alpha   90.00
_cell.angle_beta   90.00
_cell.angle_gamma   90.00
#
_symmetry.space_group_name_H-M   'P 1'
#
loop_
_entity.id
_entity.type
_entity.pdbx_description
1 polymer ?
#
loop_
_entity_poly.entity_id
_entity_poly.type
_entity_poly.pdbx_seq_one_letter_code
_entity_poly.pdbx_strand_id
1 'polypeptide(L)'
;MIYFSHSYDKLKYENGRLCLSAKLIEAIPVNLQDLSNEFLEYDTEGLFRLPKKGKYIMLLFFKRKGNIFPTLRPYTEERYKYYKSNVGRVFDIIYLTVTTRRK
;
A
#
# COMPACT_ATOMS: atom_id res chain seq x y z
N MET A 1 2.24 5.20 11.02
CA MET A 1 0.93 4.78 10.50
C MET A 1 0.88 4.97 9.00
N ILE A 2 -0.03 4.28 8.31
CA ILE A 2 -0.23 4.36 6.86
C ILE A 2 -1.74 4.39 6.55
N TYR A 3 -2.13 5.27 5.64
CA TYR A 3 -3.54 5.48 5.29
C TYR A 3 -3.91 4.84 3.96
N PHE A 4 -5.09 4.23 3.92
CA PHE A 4 -5.71 3.67 2.72
C PHE A 4 -7.10 4.27 2.51
N SER A 5 -7.39 4.72 1.29
CA SER A 5 -8.70 5.29 0.94
C SER A 5 -9.77 4.23 0.66
N HIS A 6 -9.36 2.98 0.50
CA HIS A 6 -10.25 1.86 0.23
C HIS A 6 -9.90 0.65 1.10
N SER A 7 -10.89 -0.21 1.31
CA SER A 7 -10.75 -1.48 2.00
C SER A 7 -10.41 -2.60 1.01
N TYR A 8 -9.18 -2.58 0.51
CA TYR A 8 -8.65 -3.56 -0.44
C TYR A 8 -8.72 -5.00 0.11
N ASP A 9 -9.05 -5.97 -0.74
CA ASP A 9 -9.07 -7.39 -0.41
C ASP A 9 -7.69 -7.91 0.01
N LYS A 10 -6.62 -7.43 -0.64
CA LYS A 10 -5.24 -7.73 -0.25
C LYS A 10 -4.90 -7.24 1.16
N LEU A 11 -5.71 -6.39 1.79
CA LEU A 11 -5.55 -5.96 3.19
C LEU A 11 -6.41 -6.76 4.16
N LYS A 12 -7.25 -7.68 3.70
CA LYS A 12 -8.05 -8.57 4.56
C LYS A 12 -7.23 -9.81 4.94
N TYR A 13 -7.60 -10.44 6.05
CA TYR A 13 -7.22 -11.81 6.38
C TYR A 13 -8.20 -12.78 5.72
N GLU A 14 -7.86 -14.07 5.68
CA GLU A 14 -8.72 -15.13 5.11
C GLU A 14 -10.12 -15.17 5.74
N ASN A 15 -10.23 -14.79 7.02
CA ASN A 15 -11.51 -14.70 7.72
C ASN A 15 -12.29 -13.39 7.44
N GLY A 16 -11.90 -12.64 6.40
CA GLY A 16 -12.53 -11.39 5.97
C GLY A 16 -12.24 -10.15 6.83
N ARG A 17 -11.55 -10.29 7.97
CA ARG A 17 -11.24 -9.16 8.86
C ARG A 17 -10.14 -8.27 8.26
N LEU A 18 -10.26 -6.96 8.47
CA LEU A 18 -9.25 -5.99 8.04
C LEU A 18 -7.93 -6.14 8.83
N CYS A 19 -6.82 -5.95 8.14
CA CYS A 19 -5.50 -5.84 8.74
C CYS A 19 -5.32 -4.45 9.35
N LEU A 20 -5.26 -4.37 10.67
CA LEU A 20 -5.10 -3.09 11.38
C LEU A 20 -3.63 -2.71 11.63
N SER A 21 -2.70 -3.65 11.45
CA SER A 21 -1.26 -3.37 11.56
C SER A 21 -0.41 -4.35 10.74
N ALA A 22 0.69 -3.86 10.19
CA ALA A 22 1.65 -4.66 9.43
C ALA A 22 3.08 -4.14 9.61
N LYS A 23 4.06 -5.04 9.52
CA LYS A 23 5.48 -4.67 9.57
C LYS A 23 5.94 -4.25 8.19
N LEU A 24 6.55 -3.07 8.07
CA LEU A 24 7.22 -2.67 6.83
C LEU A 24 8.50 -3.50 6.70
N ILE A 25 8.60 -4.34 5.67
CA ILE A 25 9.76 -5.22 5.47
C ILE A 25 10.74 -4.66 4.43
N GLU A 26 10.27 -3.86 3.47
CA GLU A 26 11.14 -3.18 2.51
C GLU A 26 10.45 -1.95 1.88
N ALA A 27 11.25 -0.96 1.47
CA ALA A 27 10.85 0.20 0.69
C ALA A 27 11.78 0.35 -0.53
N ILE A 28 11.23 0.13 -1.73
CA ILE A 28 11.99 0.04 -2.99
C ILE A 28 11.58 1.19 -3.92
N PRO A 29 12.51 2.02 -4.42
CA PRO A 29 12.19 2.96 -5.49
C PRO A 29 11.97 2.18 -6.79
N VAL A 30 10.86 2.46 -7.47
CA VAL A 30 10.50 1.84 -8.75
C VAL A 30 9.98 2.89 -9.72
N ASN A 31 10.03 2.58 -11.02
CA ASN A 31 9.26 3.36 -12.00
C ASN A 31 8.03 2.55 -12.40
N LEU A 32 6.87 3.21 -12.46
CA LEU A 32 5.60 2.54 -12.77
C LEU A 32 5.62 1.82 -14.12
N GLN A 33 6.27 2.40 -15.13
CA GLN A 33 6.34 1.82 -16.47
C GLN A 33 7.18 0.55 -16.55
N ASP A 34 7.97 0.24 -15.51
CA ASP A 34 8.78 -0.97 -15.44
C ASP A 34 8.03 -2.13 -14.75
N LEU A 35 6.83 -1.87 -14.20
CA LEU A 35 5.99 -2.85 -13.53
C LEU A 35 4.98 -3.47 -14.51
N SER A 36 4.71 -4.77 -14.36
CA SER A 36 3.69 -5.48 -15.12
C SER A 36 2.28 -4.95 -14.82
N ASN A 37 1.37 -5.00 -15.79
CA ASN A 37 -0.02 -4.59 -15.61
C ASN A 37 -0.72 -5.40 -14.50
N GLU A 38 -0.42 -6.70 -14.40
CA GLU A 38 -0.96 -7.62 -13.41
C GLU A 38 -0.62 -7.16 -11.98
N PHE A 39 0.61 -6.66 -11.78
CA PHE A 39 1.01 -6.09 -10.50
C PHE A 39 0.28 -4.77 -10.20
N LEU A 40 0.10 -3.90 -11.20
CA LEU A 40 -0.62 -2.64 -11.03
C LEU A 40 -2.10 -2.90 -10.71
N GLU A 41 -2.71 -3.90 -11.35
CA GLU A 41 -4.07 -4.35 -11.08
C GLU A 41 -4.18 -4.94 -9.68
N TYR A 42 -3.26 -5.81 -9.28
CA TYR A 42 -3.18 -6.32 -7.91
C TYR A 42 -3.02 -5.19 -6.88
N ASP A 43 -2.21 -4.16 -7.18
CA ASP A 43 -1.97 -3.07 -6.24
C ASP A 43 -3.20 -2.18 -6.04
N THR A 44 -3.92 -1.91 -7.12
CA THR A 44 -5.03 -0.96 -7.15
C THR A 44 -6.39 -1.63 -6.97
N GLU A 45 -6.47 -2.95 -7.17
CA GLU A 45 -7.70 -3.73 -7.30
C GLU A 45 -8.69 -3.11 -8.30
N GLY A 46 -8.18 -2.43 -9.32
CA GLY A 46 -8.98 -1.71 -10.31
C GLY A 46 -9.76 -0.49 -9.77
N LEU A 47 -9.60 -0.13 -8.50
CA LEU A 47 -10.40 0.91 -7.84
C LEU A 47 -10.07 2.33 -8.33
N PHE A 48 -8.85 2.52 -8.88
CA PHE A 48 -8.41 3.79 -9.45
C PHE A 48 -7.31 3.55 -10.49
N ARG A 49 -7.12 4.53 -11.37
CA ARG A 49 -6.09 4.46 -12.42
C ARG A 49 -4.80 5.14 -11.95
N LEU A 50 -3.69 4.43 -12.10
CA LEU A 50 -2.36 5.01 -11.96
C LEU A 50 -1.95 5.76 -13.24
N PRO A 51 -1.04 6.76 -13.14
CA PRO A 51 -0.43 7.35 -14.34
C PRO A 51 0.40 6.31 -15.09
N LYS A 52 0.56 6.49 -16.41
CA LYS A 52 1.33 5.55 -17.27
C LYS A 52 2.81 5.43 -16.91
N LYS A 53 3.38 6.45 -16.26
CA LYS A 53 4.80 6.54 -15.91
C LYS A 53 4.97 7.37 -14.64
N GLY A 54 6.10 7.18 -13.97
CA GLY A 54 6.48 8.00 -12.82
C GLY A 54 7.24 7.21 -11.77
N LYS A 55 7.99 7.94 -10.94
CA LYS A 55 8.76 7.35 -9.84
C LYS A 55 7.88 7.14 -8.62
N TYR A 56 7.87 5.92 -8.11
CA TYR A 56 7.09 5.48 -6.96
C TYR A 56 7.99 4.77 -5.95
N ILE A 57 7.43 4.54 -4.77
CA ILE A 57 8.00 3.71 -3.72
C ILE A 57 7.08 2.50 -3.59
N MET A 58 7.61 1.31 -3.85
CA MET A 58 6.95 0.06 -3.50
C MET A 58 7.24 -0.24 -2.04
N LEU A 59 6.20 -0.21 -1.22
CA LEU A 59 6.29 -0.61 0.18
C LEU A 59 5.81 -2.04 0.31
N LEU A 60 6.67 -2.91 0.83
CA LEU A 60 6.32 -4.30 1.13
C LEU A 60 6.01 -4.44 2.61
N PHE A 61 4.80 -4.89 2.92
CA PHE A 61 4.35 -5.09 4.29
C PHE A 61 4.10 -6.56 4.57
N PHE A 62 4.48 -7.02 5.77
CA PHE A 62 4.18 -8.34 6.29
C PHE A 62 3.08 -8.24 7.34
N LYS A 63 1.93 -8.89 7.09
CA LYS A 63 0.83 -8.97 8.06
C LYS A 63 1.21 -9.92 9.19
N ARG A 64 0.64 -9.71 10.37
CA ARG A 64 0.92 -10.54 11.56
C ARG A 64 0.56 -12.03 11.37
N LYS A 65 -0.31 -12.36 10.42
CA LYS A 65 -0.75 -13.73 10.10
C LYS A 65 -0.17 -14.28 8.79
N GLY A 66 0.98 -13.77 8.34
CA GLY A 66 1.86 -14.50 7.41
C GLY A 66 1.85 -14.09 5.94
N ASN A 67 0.90 -13.27 5.48
CA ASN A 67 0.88 -12.80 4.10
C ASN A 67 1.57 -11.44 3.92
N ILE A 68 2.23 -11.28 2.78
CA ILE A 68 2.84 -10.02 2.34
C ILE A 68 1.85 -9.28 1.45
N PHE A 69 1.83 -7.95 1.54
CA PHE A 69 1.16 -7.12 0.54
C PHE A 69 2.04 -5.92 0.14
N PRO A 70 2.14 -5.61 -1.16
CA PRO A 70 2.66 -4.34 -1.64
C PRO A 70 1.65 -3.19 -1.54
N THR A 71 2.17 -1.97 -1.47
CA THR A 71 1.43 -0.74 -1.81
C THR A 71 2.36 0.23 -2.55
N LEU A 72 1.91 0.78 -3.69
CA LEU A 72 2.63 1.81 -4.41
C LEU A 72 2.31 3.20 -3.86
N ARG A 73 3.35 4.02 -3.60
CA ARG A 73 3.21 5.41 -3.16
C ARG A 73 4.01 6.36 -4.05
N PRO A 74 3.51 7.56 -4.37
CA PRO A 74 4.29 8.53 -5.13
C PRO A 74 5.63 8.84 -4.45
N TYR A 75 6.70 8.82 -5.22
CA TYR A 75 8.04 9.10 -4.71
C TYR A 75 8.23 10.59 -4.42
N THR A 76 8.72 10.87 -3.22
CA THR A 76 9.51 12.07 -2.93
C THR A 76 10.72 11.63 -2.13
N GLU A 77 11.81 12.40 -2.17
CA GLU A 77 13.03 12.08 -1.42
C GLU A 77 12.76 11.94 0.08
N GLU A 78 11.94 12.85 0.62
CA GLU A 78 11.50 12.83 2.02
C GLU A 78 10.69 11.57 2.37
N ARG A 79 9.70 11.20 1.55
CA ARG A 79 8.89 9.99 1.78
C ARG A 79 9.74 8.74 1.70
N TYR A 80 10.65 8.67 0.73
CA TYR A 80 11.54 7.52 0.59
C TYR A 80 12.43 7.36 1.83
N LYS A 81 13.08 8.44 2.29
CA LYS A 81 13.88 8.44 3.53
C LYS A 81 13.05 8.04 4.75
N TYR A 82 11.83 8.56 4.86
CA TYR A 82 10.90 8.20 5.94
C TYR A 82 10.60 6.70 5.95
N TYR A 83 10.16 6.12 4.84
CA TYR A 83 9.84 4.70 4.81
C TYR A 83 11.08 3.82 4.95
N LYS A 84 12.19 4.19 4.30
CA LYS A 84 13.43 3.42 4.37
C LYS A 84 13.99 3.35 5.80
N SER A 85 13.97 4.45 6.54
CA SER A 85 14.40 4.48 7.95
C SER A 85 13.44 3.74 8.91
N ASN A 86 12.22 3.44 8.46
CA ASN A 86 11.21 2.71 9.23
C ASN A 86 11.06 1.25 8.80
N VAL A 87 11.94 0.73 7.93
CA VAL A 87 11.99 -0.71 7.64
C VAL A 87 12.22 -1.48 8.96
N GLY A 88 11.44 -2.55 9.16
CA GLY A 88 11.38 -3.34 10.39
C GLY A 88 10.34 -2.86 11.41
N ARG A 89 9.81 -1.63 11.28
CA ARG A 89 8.78 -1.08 12.19
C ARG A 89 7.39 -1.60 11.84
N VAL A 90 6.54 -1.70 12.87
CA VAL A 90 5.11 -1.98 12.72
C VAL A 90 4.37 -0.67 12.50
N PHE A 91 3.52 -0.66 11.48
CA PHE A 91 2.66 0.46 11.14
C PHE A 91 1.21 0.12 11.47
N ASP A 92 0.50 1.06 12.09
CA ASP A 92 -0.96 1.05 12.10
C ASP A 92 -1.49 1.34 10.70
N ILE A 93 -2.47 0.55 10.28
CA ILE A 93 -3.19 0.70 9.01
C ILE A 93 -4.51 1.39 9.30
N ILE A 94 -4.67 2.57 8.72
CA ILE A 94 -5.86 3.41 8.89
C ILE A 94 -6.66 3.41 7.60
N TYR A 95 -7.92 3.00 7.70
CA TYR A 95 -8.87 3.02 6.58
C TYR A 95 -9.69 4.31 6.65
N LEU A 96 -9.64 5.11 5.59
CA LEU A 96 -10.47 6.32 5.50
C LEU A 96 -11.90 5.87 5.17
N THR A 97 -12.82 6.02 6.11
CA THR A 97 -14.25 5.84 5.83
C THR A 97 -14.72 6.94 4.88
N VAL A 98 -15.22 6.57 3.70
CA VAL A 98 -15.94 7.50 2.83
C VAL A 98 -17.27 7.79 3.50
N THR A 99 -17.38 8.92 4.20
CA THR A 99 -18.66 9.42 4.69
C THR A 99 -19.44 9.91 3.47
N THR A 100 -20.29 9.07 2.90
CA THR A 100 -21.25 9.50 1.88
C THR A 100 -22.15 10.56 2.51
N ARG A 101 -21.93 11.84 2.17
CA ARG A 101 -22.96 12.87 2.39
C ARG A 101 -24.14 12.46 1.52
N ARG A 102 -25.18 11.86 2.13
CA ARG A 102 -26.49 11.75 1.52
C ARG A 102 -26.92 13.18 1.17
N LYS A 103 -26.99 13.48 -0.12
CA LYS A 103 -27.77 14.61 -0.64
C LYS A 103 -29.24 14.24 -0.55
#